data_AF-A0A5P2BFI4-F1
#
_entry.id   AF-A0A5P2BFI4-F1
#
_cell.length_a   1.000
_cell.length_b   1.000
_cell.length_c   1.000
_cell.angle_alpha   90.00
_cell.angle_beta   90.00
_cell.angle_gamma   90.00
#
_symmetry.space_group_name_H-M   'P 1'
#
loop_
_entity.id
_entity.type
_entity.pdbx_description
1 polymer ?
#
loop_
_entity_poly.entity_id
_entity_poly.type
_entity_poly.pdbx_seq_one_letter_code
_entity_poly.pdbx_strand_id
1 'polypeptide(L)'
;MTDDNHRGGGGEGHERMPSRQRRRFPGISSRAYEHPADRSALVALRRLSGFDTVFKALSGLLPERSLRLLFLSDSVRVSDAQFAHLNTMLRDACYILDLEKVPPMYVNQDPNPNAMCIGLDEPIIVVTTGLVELLDEEEMRAVVGHEVGHALSGHSVYRTILLFLTNLALKVAWIPLGNVAIMAIVTGLREWFRKSELSADRAGLLVGQDLKASMRGLMKLAGGNHLHEMNVDAFLEQAEEYEAGGDLRDSVLKILNVLPRTHPFAAVRAAELKKWAESRDFQRIMDGHYPRRDEDKDTSVSDSFRQSASSYADDVRNSKDPLMKLVTDIAGGAGDLGGKLRGKFSGQSGTGPDNGTSTPPEDKQP
;
A
#
# COMPACT_ATOMS: atom_id res chain seq x y z
N MET A 1 28.31 38.58 -47.99
CA MET A 1 27.15 39.31 -47.45
C MET A 1 26.03 38.28 -47.37
N THR A 2 25.90 37.48 -46.30
CA THR A 2 25.19 37.78 -45.02
C THR A 2 23.78 38.31 -45.31
N ASP A 3 22.67 37.72 -44.85
CA ASP A 3 22.41 37.11 -43.54
C ASP A 3 21.30 36.04 -43.55
N ASP A 4 21.37 35.23 -42.48
CA ASP A 4 20.46 34.21 -41.97
C ASP A 4 19.05 34.70 -41.60
N ASN A 5 18.07 33.78 -41.61
CA ASN A 5 17.27 33.57 -40.40
C ASN A 5 16.61 32.18 -40.34
N HIS A 6 17.09 31.37 -39.40
CA HIS A 6 16.51 30.11 -38.95
C HIS A 6 15.18 30.30 -38.21
N ARG A 7 14.21 29.41 -38.45
CA ARG A 7 13.26 28.96 -37.41
C ARG A 7 13.05 27.46 -37.51
N GLY A 8 13.78 26.73 -36.67
CA GLY A 8 13.42 25.39 -36.22
C GLY A 8 12.36 25.49 -35.13
N GLY A 9 11.41 24.55 -35.14
CA GLY A 9 10.47 24.31 -34.05
C GLY A 9 10.38 22.79 -33.87
N GLY A 10 11.06 22.29 -32.85
CA GLY A 10 11.01 20.89 -32.44
C GLY A 10 9.63 20.54 -31.89
N GLY A 11 9.01 19.53 -32.49
CA GLY A 11 7.99 18.72 -31.83
C GLY A 11 8.68 17.49 -31.27
N GLU A 12 8.91 17.46 -29.96
CA GLU A 12 9.38 16.27 -29.27
C GLU A 12 8.37 15.14 -29.48
N GLY A 13 8.86 14.04 -30.04
CA GLY A 13 8.06 12.87 -30.33
C GLY A 13 7.64 12.17 -29.04
N HIS A 14 6.34 12.21 -28.74
CA HIS A 14 5.73 11.09 -28.04
C HIS A 14 5.84 9.87 -28.95
N GLU A 15 6.89 9.07 -28.76
CA GLU A 15 7.01 7.74 -29.34
C GLU A 15 5.78 6.92 -28.93
N ARG A 16 4.79 6.82 -29.82
CA ARG A 16 3.71 5.84 -29.67
C ARG A 16 4.33 4.47 -29.81
N MET A 17 4.73 3.89 -28.68
CA MET A 17 5.10 2.48 -28.59
C MET A 17 3.96 1.65 -29.20
N PRO A 18 4.24 0.64 -30.05
CA PRO A 18 3.21 -0.23 -30.60
C PRO A 18 2.43 -0.84 -29.43
N SER A 19 1.10 -0.80 -29.51
CA SER A 19 0.21 -1.34 -28.47
C SER A 19 0.59 -2.80 -28.20
N ARG A 20 1.30 -3.05 -27.09
CA ARG A 20 1.60 -4.42 -26.65
C ARG A 20 0.26 -5.14 -26.52
N GLN A 21 0.12 -6.29 -27.17
CA GLN A 21 -1.04 -7.14 -26.98
C GLN A 21 -0.96 -7.72 -25.56
N ARG A 22 -1.64 -7.07 -24.63
CA ARG A 22 -1.67 -7.46 -23.21
C ARG A 22 -2.54 -8.71 -23.05
N ARG A 23 -2.09 -9.61 -22.17
CA ARG A 23 -2.85 -10.80 -21.81
C ARG A 23 -4.11 -10.41 -21.04
N ARG A 24 -5.23 -11.03 -21.38
CA ARG A 24 -6.49 -10.89 -20.64
C ARG A 24 -6.63 -12.02 -19.63
N PHE A 25 -7.38 -11.77 -18.56
CA PHE A 25 -7.72 -12.76 -17.54
C PHE A 25 -9.25 -12.92 -17.40
N PRO A 26 -9.92 -13.54 -18.38
CA PRO A 26 -11.38 -13.72 -18.32
C PRO A 26 -11.80 -14.48 -17.06
N GLY A 27 -12.82 -13.98 -16.36
CA GLY A 27 -13.36 -14.59 -15.15
C GLY A 27 -12.44 -14.56 -13.93
N ILE A 28 -11.32 -13.83 -13.95
CA ILE A 28 -10.37 -13.79 -12.83
C ILE A 28 -11.06 -13.36 -11.53
N SER A 29 -10.86 -14.15 -10.47
CA SER A 29 -11.25 -13.76 -9.11
C SER A 29 -10.22 -12.82 -8.51
N SER A 30 -10.65 -11.87 -7.67
CA SER A 30 -9.73 -11.02 -6.91
C SER A 30 -8.72 -11.83 -6.10
N ARG A 31 -9.13 -13.03 -5.67
CA ARG A 31 -8.30 -14.01 -4.97
C ARG A 31 -7.05 -14.46 -5.74
N ALA A 32 -7.01 -14.27 -7.04
CA ALA A 32 -5.83 -14.58 -7.85
C ALA A 32 -4.63 -13.69 -7.47
N TYR A 33 -4.87 -12.41 -7.18
CA TYR A 33 -3.83 -11.42 -6.93
C TYR A 33 -3.83 -10.86 -5.50
N GLU A 34 -4.89 -11.08 -4.72
CA GLU A 34 -4.97 -10.65 -3.31
C GLU A 34 -3.75 -11.07 -2.49
N HIS A 35 -3.21 -10.11 -1.74
CA HIS A 35 -2.18 -10.37 -0.75
C HIS A 35 -2.75 -11.26 0.37
N PRO A 36 -2.03 -12.29 0.86
CA PRO A 36 -2.54 -13.17 1.92
C PRO A 36 -2.99 -12.45 3.19
N ALA A 37 -2.30 -11.35 3.54
CA ALA A 37 -2.64 -10.49 4.69
C ALA A 37 -3.91 -9.65 4.47
N ASP A 38 -4.26 -9.32 3.24
CA ASP A 38 -5.50 -8.63 2.90
C ASP A 38 -6.70 -9.58 3.08
N ARG A 39 -6.59 -10.78 2.50
CA ARG A 39 -7.60 -11.84 2.60
C ARG A 39 -7.93 -12.22 4.05
N SER A 40 -6.91 -12.40 4.91
CA SER A 40 -7.14 -12.80 6.30
C SER A 40 -7.85 -11.74 7.12
N ALA A 41 -7.48 -10.48 6.96
CA ALA A 41 -8.04 -9.40 7.74
C ALA A 41 -9.53 -9.19 7.41
N LEU A 42 -9.91 -9.32 6.14
CA LEU A 42 -11.31 -9.25 5.71
C LEU A 42 -12.15 -10.43 6.27
N VAL A 43 -11.60 -11.64 6.24
CA VAL A 43 -12.25 -12.83 6.84
C VAL A 43 -12.36 -12.70 8.37
N ALA A 44 -11.34 -12.17 9.03
CA ALA A 44 -11.34 -11.96 10.48
C ALA A 44 -12.40 -10.93 10.90
N LEU A 45 -12.51 -9.81 10.17
CA LEU A 45 -13.53 -8.78 10.42
C LEU A 45 -14.95 -9.35 10.32
N ARG A 46 -15.25 -10.16 9.28
CA ARG A 46 -16.58 -10.76 9.08
C ARG A 46 -16.98 -11.79 10.14
N ARG A 47 -16.02 -12.33 10.89
CA ARG A 47 -16.29 -13.28 11.99
C ARG A 47 -16.67 -12.60 13.31
N LEU A 48 -16.51 -11.28 13.41
CA LEU A 48 -16.89 -10.54 14.61
C LEU A 48 -18.43 -10.49 14.72
N SER A 49 -18.95 -10.96 15.86
CA SER A 49 -20.39 -10.92 16.13
C SER A 49 -20.90 -9.48 16.07
N GLY A 50 -21.94 -9.23 15.27
CA GLY A 50 -22.53 -7.89 15.11
C GLY A 50 -21.84 -7.00 14.08
N PHE A 51 -20.81 -7.49 13.38
CA PHE A 51 -20.14 -6.76 12.31
C PHE A 51 -21.13 -6.29 11.23
N ASP A 52 -22.02 -7.16 10.76
CA ASP A 52 -23.00 -6.82 9.71
C ASP A 52 -23.95 -5.70 10.14
N THR A 53 -24.36 -5.67 11.41
CA THR A 53 -25.22 -4.62 11.97
C THR A 53 -24.50 -3.28 12.00
N VAL A 54 -23.25 -3.26 12.49
CA VAL A 54 -22.42 -2.05 12.53
C VAL A 54 -22.11 -1.57 11.12
N PHE A 55 -21.73 -2.48 10.23
CA PHE A 55 -21.45 -2.19 8.83
C PHE A 55 -22.66 -1.59 8.13
N LYS A 56 -23.85 -2.19 8.29
CA LYS A 56 -25.09 -1.67 7.70
C LYS A 56 -25.44 -0.29 8.23
N ALA A 57 -25.25 -0.06 9.53
CA ALA A 57 -25.44 1.26 10.13
C ALA A 57 -24.47 2.30 9.56
N LEU A 58 -23.17 1.97 9.46
CA LEU A 58 -22.16 2.86 8.87
C LEU A 58 -22.44 3.15 7.40
N SER A 59 -22.75 2.12 6.61
CA SER A 59 -23.08 2.26 5.18
C SER A 59 -24.33 3.11 4.96
N GLY A 60 -25.34 3.01 5.84
CA GLY A 60 -26.53 3.87 5.79
C GLY A 60 -26.27 5.34 6.10
N LEU A 61 -25.20 5.65 6.84
CA LEU A 61 -24.78 7.02 7.16
C LEU A 61 -23.91 7.65 6.06
N LEU A 62 -23.39 6.83 5.13
CA LEU A 62 -22.52 7.31 4.07
C LEU A 62 -23.34 7.98 2.96
N PRO A 63 -23.07 9.26 2.63
CA PRO A 63 -23.86 9.99 1.66
C PRO A 63 -23.36 9.68 0.24
N GLU A 64 -23.52 8.45 -0.23
CA GLU A 64 -22.99 7.98 -1.52
C GLU A 64 -23.51 8.83 -2.70
N ARG A 65 -24.79 9.23 -2.66
CA ARG A 65 -25.37 10.18 -3.62
C ARG A 65 -24.68 11.54 -3.57
N SER A 66 -24.34 12.04 -2.38
CA SER A 66 -23.61 13.30 -2.23
C SER A 66 -22.21 13.21 -2.80
N LEU A 67 -21.52 12.07 -2.61
CA LEU A 67 -20.18 11.84 -3.15
C LEU A 67 -20.21 11.86 -4.69
N ARG A 68 -21.19 11.17 -5.30
CA ARG A 68 -21.41 11.21 -6.75
C ARG A 68 -21.67 12.63 -7.27
N LEU A 69 -22.55 13.37 -6.59
CA LEU A 69 -22.86 14.75 -6.96
C LEU A 69 -21.64 15.67 -6.84
N LEU A 70 -20.82 15.49 -5.80
CA LEU A 70 -19.61 16.28 -5.58
C LEU A 70 -18.62 16.14 -6.74
N PHE A 71 -18.26 14.91 -7.13
CA PHE A 71 -17.35 14.71 -8.27
C PHE A 71 -17.97 15.10 -9.61
N LEU A 72 -19.29 14.96 -9.76
CA LEU A 72 -19.96 15.45 -10.96
C LEU A 72 -19.92 16.98 -11.05
N SER A 73 -19.94 17.69 -9.93
CA SER A 73 -19.94 19.17 -9.89
C SER A 73 -18.55 19.80 -9.90
N ASP A 74 -17.56 19.15 -9.30
CA ASP A 74 -16.26 19.74 -8.96
C ASP A 74 -15.08 18.95 -9.54
N SER A 75 -15.30 18.19 -10.61
CA SER A 75 -14.26 17.44 -11.31
C SER A 75 -14.62 17.24 -12.78
N VAL A 76 -13.63 16.93 -13.62
CA VAL A 76 -13.87 16.62 -15.03
C VAL A 76 -14.08 15.13 -15.19
N ARG A 77 -15.21 14.74 -15.77
CA ARG A 77 -15.51 13.33 -16.03
C ARG A 77 -14.66 12.79 -17.18
N VAL A 78 -14.02 11.63 -16.95
CA VAL A 78 -13.32 10.89 -18.00
C VAL A 78 -14.34 10.21 -18.92
N SER A 79 -14.19 10.42 -20.22
CA SER A 79 -15.08 9.91 -21.27
C SER A 79 -14.39 9.92 -22.63
N ASP A 80 -15.09 9.51 -23.70
CA ASP A 80 -14.57 9.63 -25.06
C ASP A 80 -14.36 11.09 -25.49
N ALA A 81 -15.08 12.04 -24.88
CA ALA A 81 -15.01 13.46 -25.20
C ALA A 81 -14.00 14.23 -24.34
N GLN A 82 -13.59 13.69 -23.19
CA GLN A 82 -12.72 14.36 -22.21
C GLN A 82 -11.78 13.34 -21.57
N PHE A 83 -10.47 13.60 -21.57
CA PHE A 83 -9.46 12.65 -21.11
C PHE A 83 -9.58 11.27 -21.81
N ALA A 84 -9.75 11.27 -23.13
CA ALA A 84 -10.00 10.05 -23.92
C ALA A 84 -8.93 8.96 -23.73
N HIS A 85 -7.67 9.34 -23.52
CA HIS A 85 -6.59 8.38 -23.27
C HIS A 85 -6.72 7.67 -21.92
N LEU A 86 -7.08 8.39 -20.84
CA LEU A 86 -7.43 7.77 -19.55
C LEU A 86 -8.67 6.88 -19.67
N ASN A 87 -9.67 7.30 -20.47
CA ASN A 87 -10.86 6.49 -20.71
C ASN A 87 -10.51 5.15 -21.39
N THR A 88 -9.61 5.18 -22.37
CA THR A 88 -9.09 3.96 -23.01
C THR A 88 -8.34 3.08 -22.00
N MET A 89 -7.43 3.66 -21.20
CA MET A 89 -6.72 2.90 -20.17
C MET A 89 -7.67 2.24 -19.16
N LEU A 90 -8.71 2.96 -18.72
CA LEU A 90 -9.72 2.44 -17.81
C LEU A 90 -10.50 1.27 -18.42
N ARG A 91 -10.97 1.42 -19.66
CA ARG A 91 -11.67 0.36 -20.38
C ARG A 91 -10.78 -0.86 -20.62
N ASP A 92 -9.52 -0.63 -20.98
CA ASP A 92 -8.52 -1.69 -21.13
C ASP A 92 -8.29 -2.44 -19.81
N ALA A 93 -8.13 -1.72 -18.70
CA ALA A 93 -7.94 -2.32 -17.37
C ALA A 93 -9.15 -3.17 -16.97
N CYS A 94 -10.36 -2.65 -17.16
CA CYS A 94 -11.60 -3.40 -16.91
C CYS A 94 -11.71 -4.62 -17.82
N TYR A 95 -11.33 -4.50 -19.09
CA TYR A 95 -11.34 -5.61 -20.04
C TYR A 95 -10.32 -6.70 -19.67
N ILE A 96 -9.11 -6.32 -19.26
CA ILE A 96 -8.03 -7.22 -18.86
C ILE A 96 -8.41 -8.02 -17.61
N LEU A 97 -8.92 -7.35 -16.57
CA LEU A 97 -9.35 -7.99 -15.32
C LEU A 97 -10.80 -8.50 -15.37
N ASP A 98 -11.44 -8.39 -16.52
CA ASP A 98 -12.81 -8.84 -16.76
C ASP A 98 -13.82 -8.28 -15.75
N LEU A 99 -13.71 -6.98 -15.45
CA LEU A 99 -14.64 -6.23 -14.62
C LEU A 99 -15.87 -5.84 -15.46
N GLU A 100 -17.04 -6.39 -15.12
CA GLU A 100 -18.27 -6.29 -15.93
C GLU A 100 -18.74 -4.84 -16.12
N LYS A 101 -18.68 -4.04 -15.06
CA LYS A 101 -19.13 -2.64 -15.07
C LYS A 101 -17.94 -1.72 -14.92
N VAL A 102 -17.67 -0.94 -15.97
CA VAL A 102 -16.64 0.10 -15.94
C VAL A 102 -17.05 1.20 -14.95
N PRO A 103 -16.29 1.45 -13.87
CA PRO A 103 -16.61 2.50 -12.91
C PRO A 103 -16.44 3.88 -13.54
N PRO A 104 -17.27 4.89 -13.17
CA PRO A 104 -17.00 6.27 -13.54
C PRO A 104 -15.62 6.71 -13.04
N MET A 105 -14.90 7.44 -13.88
CA MET A 105 -13.62 8.05 -13.51
C MET A 105 -13.68 9.57 -13.65
N TYR A 106 -13.03 10.27 -12.74
CA TYR A 106 -12.95 11.73 -12.72
C TYR A 106 -11.52 12.20 -12.54
N VAL A 107 -11.18 13.32 -13.16
CA VAL A 107 -9.95 14.08 -12.89
C VAL A 107 -10.29 15.27 -12.01
N ASN A 108 -9.73 15.29 -10.81
CA ASN A 108 -9.91 16.37 -9.84
C ASN A 108 -8.67 17.29 -9.83
N GLN A 109 -8.89 18.60 -9.69
CA GLN A 109 -7.80 19.57 -9.64
C GLN A 109 -7.13 19.50 -8.26
N ASP A 110 -5.95 18.88 -8.22
CA ASP A 110 -5.09 18.81 -7.05
C ASP A 110 -3.65 18.60 -7.54
N PRO A 111 -2.70 19.48 -7.18
CA PRO A 111 -1.30 19.31 -7.57
C PRO A 111 -0.62 18.12 -6.88
N ASN A 112 -1.19 17.58 -5.79
CA ASN A 112 -0.62 16.42 -5.11
C ASN A 112 -0.96 15.14 -5.90
N PRO A 113 0.03 14.37 -6.37
CA PRO A 113 -0.21 13.14 -7.12
C PRO A 113 -0.96 12.10 -6.26
N ASN A 114 -2.15 11.72 -6.69
CA ASN A 114 -2.99 10.78 -5.98
C ASN A 114 -4.03 10.14 -6.92
N ALA A 115 -4.41 8.90 -6.64
CA ALA A 115 -5.58 8.25 -7.19
C ALA A 115 -6.32 7.51 -6.06
N MET A 116 -7.63 7.31 -6.23
CA MET A 116 -8.40 6.52 -5.28
C MET A 116 -9.64 5.92 -5.92
N CYS A 117 -9.96 4.70 -5.47
CA CYS A 117 -11.22 4.02 -5.72
C CYS A 117 -12.09 4.08 -4.46
N ILE A 118 -13.26 4.70 -4.57
CA ILE A 118 -14.21 4.94 -3.48
C ILE A 118 -15.64 4.65 -3.96
N GLY A 119 -16.62 4.62 -3.06
CA GLY A 119 -18.00 4.23 -3.36
C GLY A 119 -18.41 2.98 -2.61
N LEU A 120 -19.73 2.76 -2.51
CA LEU A 120 -20.32 1.61 -1.83
C LEU A 120 -20.86 0.61 -2.84
N ASP A 121 -21.99 0.95 -3.46
CA ASP A 121 -22.68 0.10 -4.43
C ASP A 121 -22.07 0.29 -5.83
N GLU A 122 -21.66 1.52 -6.13
CA GLU A 122 -21.02 1.87 -7.39
C GLU A 122 -19.65 2.51 -7.14
N PRO A 123 -18.54 1.80 -7.40
CA PRO A 123 -17.21 2.38 -7.27
C PRO A 123 -17.00 3.51 -8.28
N ILE A 124 -16.26 4.52 -7.85
CA ILE A 124 -15.81 5.69 -8.59
C ILE A 124 -14.31 5.76 -8.44
N ILE A 125 -13.62 6.00 -9.55
CA ILE A 125 -12.18 6.24 -9.56
C ILE A 125 -11.94 7.74 -9.69
N VAL A 126 -11.06 8.29 -8.87
CA VAL A 126 -10.68 9.70 -8.92
C VAL A 126 -9.17 9.78 -9.05
N VAL A 127 -8.72 10.57 -10.00
CA VAL A 127 -7.29 10.82 -10.28
C VAL A 127 -7.03 12.31 -10.16
N THR A 128 -5.92 12.71 -9.55
CA THR A 128 -5.58 14.14 -9.44
C THR A 128 -4.81 14.63 -10.68
N THR A 129 -4.91 15.93 -10.98
CA THR A 129 -4.11 16.57 -12.04
C THR A 129 -2.61 16.35 -11.84
N GLY A 130 -2.11 16.41 -10.59
CA GLY A 130 -0.71 16.17 -10.28
C GLY A 130 -0.24 14.76 -10.65
N LEU A 131 -1.11 13.75 -10.57
CA LEU A 131 -0.78 12.39 -11.00
C LEU A 131 -0.74 12.26 -12.52
N VAL A 132 -1.70 12.90 -13.21
CA VAL A 132 -1.77 12.93 -14.68
C VAL A 132 -0.53 13.59 -15.28
N GLU A 133 0.00 14.62 -14.62
CA GLU A 133 1.20 15.34 -15.06
C GLU A 133 2.51 14.61 -14.71
N LEU A 134 2.51 13.77 -13.66
CA LEU A 134 3.69 13.09 -13.17
C LEU A 134 4.04 11.81 -13.96
N LEU A 135 3.03 11.03 -14.34
CA LEU A 135 3.20 9.67 -14.84
C LEU A 135 3.15 9.59 -16.37
N ASP A 136 3.98 8.73 -16.94
CA ASP A 136 3.89 8.34 -18.34
C ASP A 136 2.74 7.34 -18.58
N GLU A 137 2.51 6.95 -19.84
CA GLU A 137 1.41 6.08 -20.22
C GLU A 137 1.45 4.70 -19.52
N GLU A 138 2.63 4.09 -19.39
CA GLU A 138 2.75 2.74 -18.82
C GLU A 138 2.68 2.77 -17.29
N GLU A 139 3.24 3.81 -16.68
CA GLU A 139 3.11 4.07 -15.25
C GLU A 139 1.66 4.38 -14.86
N MET A 140 0.98 5.25 -15.63
CA MET A 140 -0.43 5.58 -15.40
C MET A 140 -1.32 4.35 -15.61
N ARG A 141 -1.01 3.49 -16.57
CA ARG A 141 -1.74 2.23 -16.78
C ARG A 141 -1.62 1.28 -15.59
N ALA A 142 -0.46 1.22 -14.94
CA ALA A 142 -0.28 0.47 -13.71
C ALA A 142 -1.16 1.05 -12.58
N VAL A 143 -1.23 2.38 -12.45
CA VAL A 143 -2.10 3.05 -11.46
C VAL A 143 -3.59 2.83 -11.75
N VAL A 144 -4.02 2.98 -13.01
CA VAL A 144 -5.43 2.71 -13.39
C VAL A 144 -5.78 1.24 -13.13
N GLY A 145 -4.87 0.31 -13.44
CA GLY A 145 -5.04 -1.10 -13.12
C GLY A 145 -5.12 -1.37 -11.61
N HIS A 146 -4.35 -0.64 -10.82
CA HIS A 146 -4.40 -0.69 -9.36
C HIS A 146 -5.78 -0.25 -8.83
N GLU A 147 -6.31 0.87 -9.31
CA GLU A 147 -7.65 1.34 -8.89
C GLU A 147 -8.79 0.41 -9.36
N VAL A 148 -8.69 -0.15 -10.57
CA VAL A 148 -9.63 -1.19 -11.04
C VAL A 148 -9.51 -2.46 -10.19
N GLY A 149 -8.30 -2.80 -9.73
CA GLY A 149 -8.06 -3.86 -8.76
C GLY A 149 -8.80 -3.64 -7.45
N HIS A 150 -8.78 -2.41 -6.90
CA HIS A 150 -9.59 -2.05 -5.73
C HIS A 150 -11.09 -2.19 -5.99
N ALA A 151 -11.57 -1.78 -7.16
CA ALA A 151 -12.98 -1.94 -7.54
C ALA A 151 -13.38 -3.42 -7.61
N LEU A 152 -12.57 -4.25 -8.27
CA LEU A 152 -12.83 -5.69 -8.43
C LEU A 152 -12.77 -6.44 -7.09
N SER A 153 -11.84 -6.07 -6.21
CA SER A 153 -11.71 -6.67 -4.87
C SER A 153 -12.72 -6.15 -3.83
N GLY A 154 -13.57 -5.18 -4.19
CA GLY A 154 -14.53 -4.55 -3.25
C GLY A 154 -13.87 -3.69 -2.17
N HIS A 155 -12.64 -3.24 -2.39
CA HIS A 155 -11.89 -2.41 -1.44
C HIS A 155 -12.45 -0.99 -1.31
N SER A 156 -13.14 -0.50 -2.33
CA SER A 156 -13.77 0.83 -2.38
C SER A 156 -14.69 1.09 -1.18
N VAL A 157 -15.43 0.06 -0.74
CA VAL A 157 -16.40 0.15 0.35
C VAL A 157 -15.70 0.52 1.66
N TYR A 158 -14.69 -0.27 2.02
CA TYR A 158 -13.93 -0.09 3.24
C TYR A 158 -13.08 1.18 3.21
N ARG A 159 -12.55 1.56 2.04
CA ARG A 159 -11.88 2.84 1.84
C ARG A 159 -12.82 4.01 2.13
N THR A 160 -14.04 3.94 1.62
CA THR A 160 -15.07 4.98 1.85
C THR A 160 -15.42 5.10 3.33
N ILE A 161 -15.61 3.97 4.02
CA ILE A 161 -15.83 3.92 5.46
C ILE A 161 -14.65 4.53 6.22
N LEU A 162 -13.41 4.18 5.85
CA LEU A 162 -12.21 4.70 6.50
C LEU A 162 -12.10 6.23 6.36
N LEU A 163 -12.36 6.79 5.17
CA LEU A 163 -12.34 8.23 4.93
C LEU A 163 -13.42 8.94 5.76
N PHE A 164 -14.63 8.39 5.80
CA PHE A 164 -15.71 8.93 6.62
C PHE A 164 -15.39 8.90 8.11
N LEU A 165 -14.93 7.75 8.63
CA LEU A 165 -14.58 7.60 10.04
C LEU A 165 -13.40 8.47 10.44
N THR A 166 -12.40 8.64 9.57
CA THR A 166 -11.28 9.55 9.81
C THR A 166 -11.76 10.99 9.93
N ASN A 167 -12.63 11.45 9.01
CA ASN A 167 -13.21 12.78 9.06
C ASN A 167 -14.14 12.97 10.28
N LEU A 168 -14.90 11.94 10.64
CA LEU A 168 -15.75 11.95 11.83
C LEU A 168 -14.90 12.05 13.10
N ALA A 169 -13.83 11.25 13.22
CA ALA A 169 -12.90 11.27 14.36
C ALA A 169 -12.33 12.68 14.59
N LEU A 170 -11.95 13.38 13.51
CA LEU A 170 -11.48 14.76 13.60
C LEU A 170 -12.58 15.71 14.11
N LYS A 171 -13.82 15.56 13.64
CA LYS A 171 -14.95 16.40 14.05
C LYS A 171 -15.39 16.18 15.50
N VAL A 172 -15.21 14.97 16.04
CA VAL A 172 -15.58 14.62 17.42
C VAL A 172 -14.39 14.54 18.37
N ALA A 173 -13.20 14.94 17.93
CA ALA A 173 -11.96 14.87 18.72
C ALA A 173 -12.04 15.63 20.05
N TRP A 174 -12.92 16.63 20.14
CA TRP A 174 -13.17 17.42 21.35
C TRP A 174 -13.97 16.67 22.43
N ILE A 175 -14.62 15.55 22.10
CA ILE A 175 -15.40 14.73 23.04
C ILE A 175 -14.45 13.79 23.81
N PRO A 176 -14.32 13.93 25.15
CA PRO A 176 -13.48 13.04 25.95
C PRO A 176 -13.92 11.58 25.80
N LEU A 177 -12.96 10.67 25.64
CA LEU A 177 -13.12 9.20 25.55
C LEU A 177 -13.90 8.65 24.33
N GLY A 178 -14.79 9.42 23.71
CA GLY A 178 -15.54 9.00 22.50
C GLY A 178 -14.63 8.73 21.29
N ASN A 179 -13.50 9.43 21.21
CA ASN A 179 -12.54 9.26 20.13
C ASN A 179 -11.75 7.95 20.21
N VAL A 180 -11.64 7.30 21.39
CA VAL A 180 -10.79 6.11 21.56
C VAL A 180 -11.29 4.92 20.74
N ALA A 181 -12.59 4.65 20.79
CA ALA A 181 -13.20 3.56 20.03
C ALA A 181 -13.09 3.79 18.51
N ILE A 182 -13.37 5.01 18.05
CA ILE A 182 -13.26 5.39 16.63
C ILE A 182 -11.80 5.27 16.18
N MET A 183 -10.85 5.75 16.98
CA MET A 183 -9.42 5.65 16.66
C MET A 183 -8.96 4.20 16.57
N ALA A 184 -9.42 3.30 17.43
CA ALA A 184 -9.12 1.88 17.33
C ALA A 184 -9.63 1.27 16.01
N ILE A 185 -10.87 1.57 15.63
CA ILE A 185 -11.46 1.12 14.36
C ILE A 185 -10.69 1.71 13.17
N VAL A 186 -10.42 3.01 13.17
CA VAL A 186 -9.67 3.71 12.11
C VAL A 186 -8.27 3.11 11.98
N THR A 187 -7.61 2.78 13.09
CA THR A 187 -6.27 2.18 13.09
C THR A 187 -6.30 0.78 12.47
N GLY A 188 -7.26 -0.06 12.86
CA GLY A 188 -7.45 -1.39 12.27
C GLY A 188 -7.78 -1.32 10.77
N LEU A 189 -8.67 -0.41 10.37
CA LEU A 189 -9.01 -0.20 8.96
C LEU A 189 -7.83 0.35 8.15
N ARG A 190 -6.98 1.23 8.72
CA ARG A 190 -5.75 1.70 8.05
C ARG A 190 -4.75 0.56 7.87
N GLU A 191 -4.58 -0.30 8.86
CA GLU A 191 -3.74 -1.50 8.74
C GLU A 191 -4.23 -2.39 7.61
N TRP A 192 -5.51 -2.75 7.62
CA TRP A 192 -6.09 -3.56 6.56
C TRP A 192 -5.95 -2.88 5.19
N PHE A 193 -6.29 -1.59 5.08
CA PHE A 193 -6.23 -0.88 3.82
C PHE A 193 -4.81 -0.86 3.24
N ARG A 194 -3.78 -0.66 4.07
CA ARG A 194 -2.38 -0.80 3.65
C ARG A 194 -2.01 -2.19 3.14
N LYS A 195 -2.65 -3.26 3.61
CA LYS A 195 -2.47 -4.61 3.04
C LYS A 195 -3.19 -4.75 1.71
N SER A 196 -4.36 -4.12 1.56
CA SER A 196 -5.11 -4.07 0.30
C SER A 196 -4.35 -3.34 -0.83
N GLU A 197 -3.49 -2.38 -0.49
CA GLU A 197 -2.58 -1.72 -1.45
C GLU A 197 -1.65 -2.71 -2.16
N LEU A 198 -1.14 -3.72 -1.44
CA LEU A 198 -0.27 -4.74 -2.04
C LEU A 198 -1.06 -5.62 -3.01
N SER A 199 -2.33 -5.92 -2.71
CA SER A 199 -3.24 -6.60 -3.64
C SER A 199 -3.47 -5.76 -4.90
N ALA A 200 -3.70 -4.46 -4.73
CA ALA A 200 -3.95 -3.55 -5.83
C ALA A 200 -2.68 -3.30 -6.68
N ASP A 201 -1.49 -3.26 -6.09
CA ASP A 201 -0.22 -3.23 -6.85
C ASP A 201 -0.07 -4.43 -7.78
N ARG A 202 -0.43 -5.62 -7.29
CA ARG A 202 -0.43 -6.85 -8.08
C ARG A 202 -1.44 -6.78 -9.23
N ALA A 203 -2.64 -6.26 -8.98
CA ALA A 203 -3.63 -6.00 -10.04
C ALA A 203 -3.12 -4.98 -11.07
N GLY A 204 -2.48 -3.91 -10.61
CA GLY A 204 -1.81 -2.92 -11.45
C GLY A 204 -0.76 -3.54 -12.36
N LEU A 205 0.07 -4.46 -11.84
CA LEU A 205 1.05 -5.19 -12.64
C LEU A 205 0.40 -6.15 -13.64
N LEU A 206 -0.70 -6.83 -13.29
CA LEU A 206 -1.43 -7.70 -14.23
C LEU A 206 -2.03 -6.90 -15.40
N VAL A 207 -2.49 -5.67 -15.13
CA VAL A 207 -3.03 -4.77 -16.16
C VAL A 207 -1.91 -4.14 -16.98
N GLY A 208 -0.87 -3.61 -16.34
CA GLY A 208 0.25 -2.95 -17.03
C GLY A 208 1.12 -3.93 -17.81
N GLN A 209 1.38 -5.11 -17.24
CA GLN A 209 2.29 -6.14 -17.74
C GLN A 209 3.72 -5.63 -17.99
N ASP A 210 4.10 -4.59 -17.25
CA ASP A 210 5.42 -4.00 -17.26
C ASP A 210 5.86 -3.70 -15.82
N LEU A 211 6.71 -4.59 -15.28
CA LEU A 211 7.23 -4.47 -13.93
C LEU A 211 8.09 -3.21 -13.76
N LYS A 212 8.86 -2.85 -14.79
CA LYS A 212 9.74 -1.67 -14.74
C LYS A 212 8.90 -0.39 -14.69
N ALA A 213 7.84 -0.29 -15.48
CA ALA A 213 6.92 0.85 -15.43
C ALA A 213 6.20 0.92 -14.08
N SER A 214 5.75 -0.21 -13.53
CA SER A 214 5.09 -0.25 -12.22
C SER A 214 6.01 0.24 -11.10
N MET A 215 7.27 -0.23 -11.06
CA MET A 215 8.26 0.21 -10.08
C MET A 215 8.67 1.68 -10.29
N ARG A 216 8.81 2.13 -11.54
CA ARG A 216 9.13 3.52 -11.87
C ARG A 216 8.03 4.48 -11.43
N GLY A 217 6.75 4.10 -11.62
CA GLY A 217 5.61 4.86 -11.12
C GLY A 217 5.63 5.03 -9.59
N LEU A 218 5.89 3.95 -8.85
CA LEU A 218 6.06 4.03 -7.39
C LEU A 218 7.25 4.91 -6.99
N MET A 219 8.37 4.81 -7.70
CA MET A 219 9.54 5.65 -7.49
C MET A 219 9.23 7.14 -7.73
N LYS A 220 8.48 7.48 -8.79
CA LYS A 220 8.02 8.85 -9.06
C LYS A 220 7.07 9.39 -7.99
N LEU A 221 6.20 8.56 -7.44
CA LEU A 221 5.35 8.96 -6.30
C LEU A 221 6.17 9.36 -5.07
N ALA A 222 7.40 8.85 -4.93
CA ALA A 222 8.32 9.21 -3.86
C ALA A 222 9.24 10.40 -4.22
N GLY A 223 9.74 10.46 -5.46
CA GLY A 223 10.82 11.35 -5.88
C GLY A 223 10.49 12.39 -6.95
N GLY A 224 9.27 12.43 -7.49
CA GLY A 224 8.88 13.34 -8.56
C GLY A 224 9.30 12.86 -9.97
N ASN A 225 9.40 13.79 -10.93
CA ASN A 225 9.59 13.47 -12.35
C ASN A 225 11.06 13.53 -12.83
N HIS A 226 12.04 13.59 -11.91
CA HIS A 226 13.47 13.70 -12.24
C HIS A 226 14.10 12.34 -12.58
N LEU A 227 13.49 11.59 -13.51
CA LEU A 227 13.91 10.21 -13.83
C LEU A 227 15.37 10.09 -14.27
N HIS A 228 15.95 11.12 -14.88
CA HIS A 228 17.36 11.13 -15.28
C HIS A 228 18.33 11.17 -14.09
N GLU A 229 17.85 11.50 -12.89
CA GLU A 229 18.61 11.50 -11.63
C GLU A 229 18.21 10.33 -10.73
N MET A 230 17.27 9.47 -11.15
CA MET A 230 16.70 8.41 -10.33
C MET A 230 17.01 7.03 -10.91
N ASN A 231 17.27 6.05 -10.05
CA ASN A 231 17.58 4.68 -10.45
C ASN A 231 16.70 3.69 -9.67
N VAL A 232 16.00 2.81 -10.39
CA VAL A 232 15.05 1.86 -9.81
C VAL A 232 15.77 0.79 -8.96
N ASP A 233 16.94 0.34 -9.37
CA ASP A 233 17.72 -0.65 -8.61
C ASP A 233 18.19 -0.04 -7.28
N ALA A 234 18.70 1.19 -7.29
CA ALA A 234 19.06 1.92 -6.07
C ALA A 234 17.83 2.17 -5.16
N PHE A 235 16.65 2.42 -5.74
CA PHE A 235 15.41 2.55 -4.98
C PHE A 235 14.96 1.23 -4.34
N LEU A 236 15.27 0.09 -4.95
CA LEU A 236 15.05 -1.23 -4.36
C LEU A 236 16.08 -1.56 -3.27
N GLU A 237 17.35 -1.20 -3.46
CA GLU A 237 18.38 -1.28 -2.41
C GLU A 237 17.98 -0.47 -1.16
N GLN A 238 17.38 0.71 -1.35
CA GLN A 238 16.79 1.50 -0.25
C GLN A 238 15.68 0.73 0.49
N ALA A 239 14.86 -0.04 -0.22
CA ALA A 239 13.83 -0.86 0.41
C ALA A 239 14.46 -1.99 1.24
N GLU A 240 15.51 -2.64 0.73
CA GLU A 240 16.26 -3.66 1.46
C GLU A 240 16.95 -3.10 2.71
N GLU A 241 17.51 -1.88 2.63
CA GLU A 241 18.05 -1.18 3.79
C GLU A 241 16.96 -0.89 4.83
N TYR A 242 15.79 -0.39 4.39
CA TYR A 242 14.65 -0.13 5.26
C TYR A 242 14.16 -1.41 5.97
N GLU A 243 14.15 -2.55 5.29
CA GLU A 243 13.76 -3.84 5.88
C GLU A 243 14.83 -4.44 6.80
N ALA A 244 16.10 -4.37 6.39
CA ALA A 244 17.22 -4.96 7.13
C ALA A 244 17.66 -4.12 8.33
N GLY A 245 17.45 -2.80 8.26
CA GLY A 245 18.07 -1.83 9.15
C GLY A 245 17.48 -1.78 10.55
N GLY A 246 18.37 -1.60 11.52
CA GLY A 246 18.09 -0.94 12.79
C GLY A 246 18.14 -1.81 14.05
N ASP A 247 18.00 -1.15 15.19
CA ASP A 247 17.75 -1.78 16.48
C ASP A 247 16.23 -1.81 16.82
N LEU A 248 15.88 -2.26 18.02
CA LEU A 248 14.48 -2.32 18.46
C LEU A 248 13.78 -0.95 18.42
N ARG A 249 14.52 0.15 18.64
CA ARG A 249 13.98 1.51 18.61
C ARG A 249 13.64 1.88 17.17
N ASP A 250 14.48 1.51 16.22
CA ASP A 250 14.20 1.73 14.80
C ASP A 250 12.93 0.99 14.36
N SER A 251 12.74 -0.26 14.80
CA SER A 251 11.50 -1.00 14.54
C SER A 251 10.25 -0.30 15.11
N VAL A 252 10.35 0.28 16.31
CA VAL A 252 9.26 1.09 16.89
C VAL A 252 9.03 2.37 16.08
N LEU A 253 10.09 3.05 15.65
CA LEU A 253 9.99 4.24 14.81
C LEU A 253 9.35 3.93 13.45
N LYS A 254 9.68 2.79 12.84
CA LYS A 254 9.02 2.31 11.61
C LYS A 254 7.52 2.17 11.82
N ILE A 255 7.08 1.52 12.91
CA ILE A 255 5.65 1.41 13.25
C ILE A 255 5.02 2.80 13.39
N LEU A 256 5.63 3.69 14.18
CA LEU A 256 5.11 5.05 14.40
C LEU A 256 5.00 5.85 13.09
N ASN A 257 5.93 5.68 12.16
CA ASN A 257 5.89 6.33 10.84
C ASN A 257 4.85 5.74 9.89
N VAL A 258 4.49 4.47 10.05
CA VAL A 258 3.44 3.78 9.25
C VAL A 258 2.04 4.10 9.75
N LEU A 259 1.82 4.22 11.07
CA LEU A 259 0.50 4.41 11.68
C LEU A 259 -0.35 5.57 11.09
N PRO A 260 0.19 6.77 10.80
CA PRO A 260 -0.62 7.86 10.25
C PRO A 260 -0.90 7.70 8.75
N ARG A 261 -0.21 6.80 8.05
CA ARG A 261 -0.25 6.68 6.59
C ARG A 261 -1.41 5.81 6.12
N THR A 262 -1.97 6.19 4.98
CA THR A 262 -2.99 5.41 4.26
C THR A 262 -2.39 4.36 3.34
N HIS A 263 -1.17 4.56 2.87
CA HIS A 263 -0.47 3.64 1.96
C HIS A 263 0.85 3.19 2.60
N PRO A 264 1.35 1.96 2.32
CA PRO A 264 2.72 1.60 2.63
C PRO A 264 3.71 2.52 1.89
N PHE A 265 4.97 2.54 2.34
CA PHE A 265 6.01 3.33 1.67
C PHE A 265 6.25 2.82 0.25
N ALA A 266 6.47 3.74 -0.68
CA ALA A 266 6.63 3.42 -2.11
C ALA A 266 7.79 2.45 -2.37
N ALA A 267 8.93 2.60 -1.68
CA ALA A 267 10.08 1.69 -1.79
C ALA A 267 9.71 0.25 -1.37
N VAL A 268 9.00 0.11 -0.25
CA VAL A 268 8.51 -1.19 0.24
C VAL A 268 7.52 -1.82 -0.73
N ARG A 269 6.60 -1.03 -1.30
CA ARG A 269 5.66 -1.49 -2.33
C ARG A 269 6.40 -1.99 -3.57
N ALA A 270 7.43 -1.27 -4.01
CA ALA A 270 8.23 -1.65 -5.18
C ALA A 270 8.96 -2.99 -4.95
N ALA A 271 9.57 -3.17 -3.78
CA ALA A 271 10.23 -4.42 -3.39
C ALA A 271 9.26 -5.60 -3.31
N GLU A 272 8.10 -5.42 -2.65
CA GLU A 272 7.08 -6.48 -2.57
C GLU A 272 6.48 -6.81 -3.94
N LEU A 273 6.30 -5.83 -4.82
CA LEU A 273 5.83 -6.06 -6.18
C LEU A 273 6.85 -6.84 -7.01
N LYS A 274 8.15 -6.50 -6.92
CA LYS A 274 9.24 -7.24 -7.57
C LYS A 274 9.29 -8.69 -7.08
N LYS A 275 9.26 -8.89 -5.77
CA LYS A 275 9.23 -10.22 -5.14
C LYS A 275 8.05 -11.06 -5.62
N TRP A 276 6.86 -10.47 -5.75
CA TRP A 276 5.70 -11.18 -6.30
C TRP A 276 5.86 -11.50 -7.79
N ALA A 277 6.37 -10.58 -8.60
CA ALA A 277 6.61 -10.81 -10.03
C ALA A 277 7.60 -11.95 -10.31
N GLU A 278 8.57 -12.16 -9.41
CA GLU A 278 9.54 -13.26 -9.46
C GLU A 278 8.97 -14.59 -8.93
N SER A 279 7.78 -14.56 -8.31
CA SER A 279 7.16 -15.75 -7.72
C SER A 279 6.50 -16.66 -8.76
N ARG A 280 6.35 -17.95 -8.40
CA ARG A 280 5.59 -18.92 -9.23
C ARG A 280 4.11 -18.56 -9.35
N ASP A 281 3.53 -17.89 -8.35
CA ASP A 281 2.11 -17.52 -8.37
C ASP A 281 1.83 -16.51 -9.49
N PHE A 282 2.67 -15.49 -9.63
CA PHE A 282 2.58 -14.56 -10.75
C PHE A 282 2.70 -15.26 -12.09
N GLN A 283 3.72 -16.11 -12.26
CA GLN A 283 3.92 -16.85 -13.52
C GLN A 283 2.72 -17.75 -13.85
N ARG A 284 2.14 -18.44 -12.86
CA ARG A 284 0.92 -19.25 -13.04
C ARG A 284 -0.26 -18.42 -13.54
N ILE A 285 -0.50 -17.23 -12.95
CA ILE A 285 -1.56 -16.34 -13.40
C ILE A 285 -1.31 -15.92 -14.84
N MET A 286 -0.07 -15.51 -15.14
CA MET A 286 0.34 -15.16 -16.49
C MET A 286 0.14 -16.32 -17.45
N ASP A 287 0.39 -17.57 -17.07
CA ASP A 287 0.16 -18.75 -17.91
C ASP A 287 -1.31 -19.13 -18.11
N GLY A 288 -2.24 -18.48 -17.39
CA GLY A 288 -3.68 -18.75 -17.48
C GLY A 288 -4.23 -19.61 -16.34
N HIS A 289 -3.41 -19.93 -15.34
CA HIS A 289 -3.75 -20.75 -14.19
C HIS A 289 -4.04 -19.90 -12.95
N TYR A 290 -5.27 -19.36 -12.87
CA TYR A 290 -5.73 -18.52 -11.77
C TYR A 290 -7.13 -18.92 -11.30
N PRO A 291 -7.48 -18.66 -10.02
CA PRO A 291 -8.84 -18.81 -9.52
C PRO A 291 -9.85 -17.97 -10.31
N ARG A 292 -11.00 -18.55 -10.63
CA ARG A 292 -12.08 -17.88 -11.35
C ARG A 292 -13.25 -17.55 -10.43
N ARG A 293 -14.01 -16.50 -10.75
CA ARG A 293 -15.12 -15.99 -9.92
C ARG A 293 -16.28 -16.98 -9.77
N ASP A 294 -16.50 -17.83 -10.77
CA ASP A 294 -17.50 -18.90 -10.73
C ASP A 294 -17.16 -19.97 -9.67
N GLU A 295 -15.88 -20.16 -9.35
CA GLU A 295 -15.37 -21.09 -8.34
C GLU A 295 -15.35 -20.50 -6.91
N ASP A 296 -15.68 -19.22 -6.73
CA ASP A 296 -15.56 -18.55 -5.42
C ASP A 296 -16.53 -19.12 -4.37
N LYS A 297 -17.68 -19.65 -4.80
CA LYS A 297 -18.70 -20.24 -3.92
C LYS A 297 -18.26 -21.54 -3.26
N ASP A 298 -17.35 -22.27 -3.90
CA ASP A 298 -16.89 -23.58 -3.45
C ASP A 298 -15.67 -23.48 -2.53
N THR A 299 -15.23 -22.26 -2.23
CA THR A 299 -14.02 -22.02 -1.44
C THR A 299 -14.26 -22.11 0.06
N SER A 300 -13.47 -22.98 0.69
CA SER A 300 -13.42 -23.15 2.15
C SER A 300 -12.77 -21.94 2.84
N VAL A 301 -13.52 -21.33 3.77
CA VAL A 301 -13.02 -20.27 4.66
C VAL A 301 -11.86 -20.78 5.53
N SER A 302 -11.87 -22.08 5.87
CA SER A 302 -10.81 -22.68 6.69
C SER A 302 -9.48 -22.77 5.94
N ASP A 303 -9.52 -23.03 4.64
CA ASP A 303 -8.31 -23.12 3.81
C ASP A 303 -7.73 -21.74 3.50
N SER A 304 -8.60 -20.74 3.30
CA SER A 304 -8.16 -19.34 3.22
C SER A 304 -7.41 -18.90 4.49
N PHE A 305 -7.90 -19.30 5.66
CA PHE A 305 -7.23 -19.00 6.94
C PHE A 305 -5.89 -19.71 7.07
N ARG A 306 -5.81 -21.00 6.70
CA ARG A 306 -4.54 -21.75 6.71
C ARG A 306 -3.50 -21.10 5.80
N GLN A 307 -3.88 -20.70 4.59
CA GLN A 307 -2.98 -20.06 3.63
C GLN A 307 -2.47 -18.69 4.13
N SER A 308 -3.34 -17.90 4.77
CA SER A 308 -2.90 -16.64 5.38
C SER A 308 -2.03 -16.86 6.61
N ALA A 309 -2.32 -17.88 7.43
CA ALA A 309 -1.52 -18.20 8.60
C ALA A 309 -0.11 -18.69 8.21
N SER A 310 0.00 -19.48 7.14
CA SER A 310 1.31 -19.89 6.61
C SER A 310 2.09 -18.70 6.07
N SER A 311 1.45 -17.81 5.29
CA SER A 311 2.09 -16.59 4.80
C SER A 311 2.58 -15.69 5.93
N TYR A 312 1.78 -15.49 6.97
CA TYR A 312 2.19 -14.68 8.13
C TYR A 312 3.32 -15.34 8.91
N ALA A 313 3.28 -16.66 9.11
CA ALA A 313 4.37 -17.40 9.74
C ALA A 313 5.67 -17.29 8.93
N ASP A 314 5.59 -17.34 7.60
CA ASP A 314 6.74 -17.19 6.72
C ASP A 314 7.27 -15.75 6.71
N ASP A 315 6.39 -14.73 6.74
CA ASP A 315 6.79 -13.32 6.89
C ASP A 315 7.51 -13.11 8.22
N VAL A 316 7.00 -13.65 9.33
CA VAL A 316 7.64 -13.57 10.66
C VAL A 316 9.00 -14.26 10.66
N ARG A 317 9.09 -15.48 10.09
CA ARG A 317 10.33 -16.27 10.04
C ARG A 317 11.42 -15.62 9.19
N ASN A 318 11.03 -15.04 8.05
CA ASN A 318 11.96 -14.44 7.10
C ASN A 318 12.21 -12.95 7.37
N SER A 319 11.48 -12.34 8.31
CA SER A 319 11.65 -10.94 8.66
C SER A 319 13.05 -10.68 9.22
N LYS A 320 13.73 -9.69 8.63
CA LYS A 320 15.02 -9.19 9.13
C LYS A 320 14.84 -8.25 10.34
N ASP A 321 13.63 -7.75 10.56
CA ASP A 321 13.31 -6.75 11.60
C ASP A 321 13.53 -7.28 13.04
N PRO A 322 14.25 -6.54 13.90
CA PRO A 322 14.51 -6.91 15.31
C PRO A 322 13.27 -7.22 16.16
N LEU A 323 12.14 -6.50 15.98
CA LEU A 323 10.91 -6.77 16.73
C LEU A 323 10.32 -8.14 16.36
N MET A 324 10.32 -8.46 15.06
CA MET A 324 9.81 -9.74 14.59
C MET A 324 10.72 -10.88 15.04
N LYS A 325 12.04 -10.70 15.01
CA LYS A 325 13.00 -11.67 15.58
C LYS A 325 12.73 -11.93 17.05
N LEU A 326 12.49 -10.90 17.86
CA LEU A 326 12.15 -11.06 19.28
C LEU A 326 10.86 -11.89 19.47
N VAL A 327 9.83 -11.67 18.65
CA VAL A 327 8.59 -12.47 18.69
C VAL A 327 8.89 -13.93 18.35
N THR A 328 9.69 -14.19 17.32
CA THR A 328 10.09 -15.55 16.94
C THR A 328 10.92 -16.24 18.03
N ASP A 329 11.84 -15.51 18.68
CA ASP A 329 12.69 -16.01 19.76
C ASP A 329 11.86 -16.39 21.00
N ILE A 330 10.87 -15.56 21.35
CA ILE A 330 9.93 -15.82 22.46
C ILE A 330 9.02 -17.01 22.13
N ALA A 331 8.47 -17.07 20.92
CA ALA A 331 7.58 -18.15 20.49
C ALA A 331 8.31 -19.48 20.29
N GLY A 332 9.60 -19.44 19.93
CA GLY A 332 10.48 -20.61 19.76
C GLY A 332 11.00 -21.23 21.06
N GLY A 333 10.63 -20.69 22.23
CA GLY A 333 10.98 -21.27 23.52
C GLY A 333 12.45 -21.09 23.92
N ALA A 334 13.17 -20.10 23.35
CA ALA A 334 14.49 -19.71 23.83
C ALA A 334 14.36 -18.94 25.15
N GLY A 335 14.12 -19.69 26.23
CA GLY A 335 13.98 -19.18 27.58
C GLY A 335 15.28 -18.61 28.13
N ASP A 336 15.62 -17.37 27.80
CA ASP A 336 16.46 -16.52 28.65
C ASP A 336 16.30 -15.02 28.30
N LEU A 337 15.14 -14.44 28.65
CA LEU A 337 14.88 -13.01 28.38
C LEU A 337 14.43 -12.19 29.60
N GLY A 338 14.53 -12.74 30.81
CA GLY A 338 14.38 -11.95 32.03
C GLY A 338 15.56 -11.00 32.29
N GLY A 339 16.78 -11.40 31.89
CA GLY A 339 18.01 -10.64 32.18
C GLY A 339 18.36 -9.52 31.19
N LYS A 340 18.04 -9.69 29.89
CA LYS A 340 18.49 -8.76 28.84
C LYS A 340 17.62 -7.52 28.66
N LEU A 341 16.32 -7.60 28.96
CA LEU A 341 15.41 -6.45 28.91
C LEU A 341 15.68 -5.44 30.03
N ARG A 342 16.20 -5.89 31.18
CA ARG A 342 16.52 -5.01 32.32
C ARG A 342 17.85 -4.27 32.14
N GLY A 343 18.83 -4.86 31.46
CA GLY A 343 20.16 -4.26 31.27
C GLY A 343 20.23 -3.10 30.28
N LYS A 344 19.28 -2.98 29.33
CA LYS A 344 19.25 -1.89 28.33
C LYS A 344 18.37 -0.70 28.71
N PHE A 345 17.45 -0.85 29.66
CA PHE A 345 16.63 0.25 30.18
C PHE A 345 17.19 0.91 31.45
N SER A 346 18.13 0.29 32.17
CA SER A 346 18.73 0.85 33.39
C SER A 346 20.11 1.52 33.18
N GLY A 347 20.52 1.75 31.94
CA GLY A 347 21.83 2.31 31.60
C GLY A 347 21.95 3.82 31.79
N GLN A 348 21.42 4.41 32.88
CA GLN A 348 21.75 5.79 33.28
C GLN A 348 21.32 6.09 34.73
N SER A 349 22.05 5.57 35.72
CA SER A 349 22.14 6.20 37.06
C SER A 349 23.09 5.42 37.98
N GLY A 350 24.19 6.06 38.38
CA GLY A 350 24.88 5.72 39.63
C GLY A 350 26.34 5.29 39.52
N THR A 351 27.25 6.26 39.36
CA THR A 351 28.61 6.15 39.89
C THR A 351 28.84 7.32 40.84
N GLY A 352 28.62 7.10 42.13
CA GLY A 352 29.12 7.97 43.19
C GLY A 352 30.61 7.66 43.44
N PRO A 353 31.45 8.67 43.74
CA PRO A 353 32.86 8.44 44.05
C PRO A 353 32.99 8.11 45.54
N ASP A 354 33.59 6.97 45.86
CA ASP A 354 34.09 6.71 47.20
C ASP A 354 35.53 6.18 47.07
N ASN A 355 36.48 6.93 47.61
CA ASN A 355 37.79 6.43 47.98
C ASN A 355 38.43 7.43 48.96
N GLY A 356 38.13 7.20 50.23
CA GLY A 356 38.88 7.72 51.36
C GLY A 356 40.29 7.14 51.41
N THR A 357 41.24 8.05 51.59
CA THR A 357 42.67 7.88 51.79
C THR A 357 43.03 7.07 53.05
N SER A 358 43.99 6.14 52.92
CA SER A 358 44.90 5.76 54.01
C SER A 358 46.32 5.55 53.48
N THR A 359 47.24 6.30 54.08
CA THR A 359 48.63 6.63 53.75
C THR A 359 49.65 5.51 54.13
N PRO A 360 50.98 5.65 53.88
CA PRO A 360 51.83 4.69 53.16
C PRO A 360 52.83 3.92 54.08
N PRO A 361 53.73 3.04 53.55
CA PRO A 361 54.65 2.29 54.40
C PRO A 361 55.90 3.10 54.77
N GLU A 362 56.31 2.99 56.03
CA GLU A 362 57.57 3.48 56.59
C GLU A 362 58.71 2.49 56.25
N ASP A 363 59.81 3.03 55.73
CA ASP A 363 61.09 2.32 55.61
C ASP A 363 62.10 2.98 56.56
N LYS A 364 62.89 2.17 57.26
CA LYS A 364 63.92 2.60 58.23
C LYS A 364 64.99 3.45 57.52
N GLN A 365 65.47 4.56 58.06
CA GLN A 365 66.49 4.71 59.13
C GLN A 365 66.87 6.22 59.23
N PRO A 366 67.67 6.65 60.24
CA PRO A 366 67.86 6.15 61.60
C PRO A 366 67.31 7.09 62.69
#